data_AF-A0A8J5VT45-F1
#
_entry.id   AF-A0A8J5VT45-F1
#
_cell.length_a   1.000
_cell.length_b   1.000
_cell.length_c   1.000
_cell.angle_alpha   90.00
_cell.angle_beta   90.00
_cell.angle_gamma   90.00
#
_symmetry.space_group_name_H-M   'P 1'
#
loop_
_entity.id
_entity.type
_entity.pdbx_description
1 polymer ?
#
loop_
_entity_poly.entity_id
_entity_poly.type
_entity_poly.pdbx_seq_one_letter_code
_entity_poly.pdbx_strand_id
1 'polypeptide(L)'
;MISTPNRTDMVFPKGGWEDDEDVYEAASREAMEEAGVKGILDRTTLGHWVFKSKSSQNSSSPRGACKGYIFAMEVTEELESWPEQSTHGRRWVSPGEAYQLCRYEWMREALTALLERLSMIEPAASSQELTDQSSMYMMLQATSDSAVALC
;
A
#
# COMPACT_ATOMS: atom_id res chain seq x y z
N MET A 1 2.13 -1.93 -6.85
CA MET A 1 2.79 -3.22 -6.52
C MET A 1 4.17 -3.28 -7.15
N ILE A 2 5.04 -4.18 -6.70
CA ILE A 2 6.39 -4.37 -7.26
C ILE A 2 6.62 -5.82 -7.73
N SER A 3 7.38 -5.99 -8.82
CA SER A 3 7.75 -7.31 -9.34
C SER A 3 8.83 -7.95 -8.46
N THR A 4 8.90 -9.28 -8.43
CA THR A 4 10.02 -9.98 -7.78
C THR A 4 10.86 -10.72 -8.82
N PRO A 5 12.20 -10.81 -8.66
CA PRO A 5 13.05 -11.49 -9.63
C PRO A 5 12.59 -12.93 -9.92
N ASN A 6 12.53 -13.29 -11.20
CA ASN A 6 12.16 -14.62 -11.71
C ASN A 6 10.74 -15.09 -11.37
N ARG A 7 9.79 -14.17 -11.10
CA ARG A 7 8.39 -14.51 -10.85
C ARG A 7 7.42 -13.58 -11.56
N THR A 8 6.21 -14.09 -11.79
CA THR A 8 5.09 -13.34 -12.37
C THR A 8 4.14 -12.78 -11.31
N ASP A 9 4.22 -13.29 -10.09
CA ASP A 9 3.49 -12.73 -8.95
C ASP A 9 4.17 -11.44 -8.47
N MET A 10 3.37 -10.58 -7.83
CA MET A 10 3.83 -9.28 -7.34
C MET A 10 3.65 -9.21 -5.83
N VAL A 11 4.40 -8.30 -5.20
CA VAL A 11 4.33 -8.04 -3.76
C VAL A 11 4.06 -6.56 -3.49
N PHE A 12 3.69 -6.26 -2.25
CA PHE A 12 3.72 -4.89 -1.74
C PHE A 12 5.17 -4.54 -1.36
N PRO A 13 5.60 -3.28 -1.58
CA PRO A 13 6.82 -2.74 -1.00
C PRO A 13 6.89 -3.03 0.50
N LYS A 14 8.01 -3.53 0.99
CA LYS A 14 8.21 -3.85 2.41
C LYS A 14 9.70 -4.15 2.66
N GLY A 15 10.14 -3.86 3.88
CA GLY A 15 11.44 -4.33 4.35
C GLY A 15 11.61 -4.27 5.85
N GLY A 16 12.87 -4.17 6.27
CA GLY A 16 13.25 -4.19 7.67
C GLY A 16 12.99 -2.84 8.34
N TRP A 17 12.87 -2.86 9.66
CA TRP A 17 12.89 -1.66 10.48
C TRP A 17 14.32 -1.50 11.06
N GLU A 18 14.98 -0.38 10.80
CA GLU A 18 16.28 -0.01 11.36
C GLU A 18 16.16 0.59 12.78
N ASP A 19 17.25 0.61 13.55
CA ASP A 19 17.23 1.02 14.96
C ASP A 19 17.03 2.54 15.17
N ASP A 20 17.18 3.35 14.10
CA ASP A 20 17.17 4.81 14.12
C ASP A 20 15.93 5.44 13.44
N GLU A 21 14.95 4.64 13.04
CA GLU A 21 13.69 5.10 12.46
C GLU A 21 12.48 4.61 13.28
N ASP A 22 11.26 5.04 12.95
CA ASP A 22 10.01 4.41 13.41
C ASP A 22 9.37 3.53 12.32
N VAL A 23 8.31 2.79 12.67
CA VAL A 23 7.64 1.87 11.73
C VAL A 23 7.02 2.59 10.52
N TYR A 24 6.65 3.86 10.66
CA TYR A 24 6.05 4.69 9.61
C TYR A 24 7.13 5.23 8.67
N GLU A 25 8.26 5.64 9.24
CA GLU A 25 9.46 6.04 8.52
C GLU A 25 10.00 4.86 7.71
N ALA A 26 10.09 3.67 8.32
CA ALA A 26 10.47 2.43 7.64
C ALA A 26 9.53 2.13 6.47
N ALA A 27 8.21 2.12 6.69
CA ALA A 27 7.23 1.85 5.62
C ALA A 27 7.36 2.86 4.46
N SER A 28 7.60 4.14 4.78
CA SER A 28 7.76 5.20 3.77
C SER A 28 9.08 5.08 3.01
N ARG A 29 10.18 4.75 3.70
CA ARG A 29 11.49 4.49 3.11
C ARG A 29 11.41 3.31 2.14
N GLU A 30 10.84 2.19 2.57
CA GLU A 30 10.70 0.98 1.76
C GLU A 30 9.82 1.20 0.52
N ALA A 31 8.73 1.98 0.63
CA ALA A 31 7.92 2.37 -0.52
C ALA A 31 8.72 3.18 -1.56
N MET A 32 9.61 4.06 -1.10
CA MET A 32 10.50 4.83 -1.96
C MET A 32 11.62 3.95 -2.55
N GLU A 33 12.24 3.10 -1.73
CA GLU A 33 13.39 2.28 -2.13
C GLU A 33 13.00 1.16 -3.10
N GLU A 34 11.87 0.47 -2.87
CA GLU A 34 11.44 -0.66 -3.71
C GLU A 34 10.54 -0.22 -4.88
N ALA A 35 9.69 0.81 -4.69
CA ALA A 35 8.73 1.24 -5.71
C ALA A 35 8.97 2.64 -6.26
N GLY A 36 9.82 3.46 -5.67
CA GLY A 36 10.01 4.84 -6.12
C GLY A 36 8.76 5.70 -5.95
N VAL A 37 7.99 5.50 -4.88
CA VAL A 37 6.82 6.34 -4.58
C VAL A 37 7.00 7.06 -3.24
N LYS A 38 6.46 8.27 -3.14
CA LYS A 38 6.32 9.01 -1.88
C LYS A 38 4.88 9.48 -1.74
N GLY A 39 4.47 9.70 -0.51
CA GLY A 39 3.08 10.03 -0.25
C GLY A 39 2.78 10.34 1.20
N ILE A 40 1.50 10.51 1.46
CA ILE A 40 0.95 10.71 2.79
C ILE A 40 0.57 9.35 3.33
N LEU A 41 1.31 8.89 4.35
CA LEU A 41 1.03 7.62 5.02
C LEU A 41 -0.12 7.78 6.01
N ASP A 42 -1.14 6.93 5.90
CA ASP A 42 -2.14 6.74 6.96
C ASP A 42 -1.46 6.06 8.16
N ARG A 43 -1.33 6.80 9.27
CA ARG A 43 -0.71 6.30 10.51
C ARG A 43 -1.58 5.25 11.22
N THR A 44 -2.79 5.00 10.74
CA THR A 44 -3.63 3.89 11.16
C THR A 44 -3.23 2.62 10.40
N THR A 45 -2.64 1.65 11.11
CA THR A 45 -2.29 0.36 10.50
C THR A 45 -3.51 -0.29 9.84
N LEU A 46 -3.36 -0.83 8.63
CA LEU A 46 -4.38 -1.71 8.03
C LEU A 46 -4.51 -3.01 8.81
N GLY A 47 -3.38 -3.49 9.31
CA GLY A 47 -3.27 -4.65 10.17
C GLY A 47 -1.82 -5.04 10.34
N HIS A 48 -1.63 -6.21 10.92
CA HIS A 48 -0.32 -6.85 10.96
C HIS A 48 -0.47 -8.33 10.66
N TRP A 49 0.50 -8.87 9.93
CA TRP A 49 0.48 -10.27 9.52
C TRP A 49 1.81 -10.93 9.84
N VAL A 50 1.73 -12.20 10.20
CA VAL A 50 2.91 -13.02 10.46
C VAL A 50 3.22 -13.83 9.21
N PHE A 51 4.40 -13.63 8.64
CA PHE A 51 4.88 -14.37 7.49
C PHE A 51 6.26 -14.96 7.75
N LYS A 52 6.60 -16.03 7.02
CA LYS A 52 7.92 -16.66 7.12
C LYS A 52 8.95 -15.79 6.42
N SER A 53 10.07 -15.52 7.08
CA SER A 53 11.21 -14.84 6.49
C SER A 53 11.76 -15.61 5.27
N LYS A 54 12.37 -14.90 4.31
CA LYS A 54 13.16 -15.50 3.21
C LYS A 54 14.21 -16.48 3.75
N SER A 55 14.81 -16.19 4.91
CA SER A 55 15.84 -17.03 5.56
C SER A 55 15.28 -18.35 6.12
N SER A 56 13.99 -18.40 6.48
CA SER A 56 13.41 -19.55 7.17
C SER A 56 12.57 -20.46 6.26
N GLN A 57 12.52 -20.22 4.94
CA GLN A 57 11.75 -21.07 4.03
C GLN A 57 12.23 -22.53 4.00
N ASN A 58 13.50 -22.79 4.36
CA ASN A 58 14.10 -24.13 4.41
C ASN A 58 14.26 -24.71 5.84
N SER A 59 13.88 -23.98 6.89
CA SER A 59 13.99 -24.45 8.27
C SER A 59 12.62 -24.63 8.90
N SER A 60 12.28 -25.83 9.35
CA SER A 60 11.04 -26.17 10.09
C SER A 60 10.95 -25.54 11.49
N SER A 61 11.88 -24.66 11.85
CA SER A 61 11.92 -23.99 13.15
C SER A 61 10.95 -22.80 13.22
N PRO A 62 10.17 -22.65 14.31
CA PRO A 62 9.33 -21.47 14.58
C PRO A 62 10.10 -20.14 14.71
N ARG A 63 11.43 -20.20 14.78
CA ARG A 63 12.38 -19.08 14.98
C ARG A 63 12.56 -18.15 13.76
N GLY A 64 11.64 -18.14 12.81
CA GLY A 64 11.75 -17.38 11.55
C GLY A 64 10.47 -16.66 11.11
N ALA A 65 9.49 -16.54 12.01
CA ALA A 65 8.28 -15.78 11.78
C ALA A 65 8.57 -14.28 11.92
N CYS A 66 8.41 -13.52 10.84
CA CYS A 66 8.45 -12.07 10.83
C CYS A 66 7.02 -11.53 10.95
N LYS A 67 6.83 -10.51 11.78
CA LYS A 67 5.58 -9.75 11.85
C LYS A 67 5.75 -8.48 11.01
N GLY A 68 4.93 -8.31 9.98
CA GLY A 68 4.88 -7.07 9.21
C GLY A 68 3.65 -6.25 9.57
N TYR A 69 3.83 -4.94 9.61
CA TYR A 69 2.75 -3.96 9.70
C TYR A 69 2.52 -3.41 8.30
N ILE A 70 1.26 -3.26 7.89
CA ILE A 70 0.93 -2.71 6.58
C ILE A 70 0.13 -1.43 6.78
N PHE A 71 0.48 -0.43 5.99
CA PHE A 71 -0.10 0.90 5.98
C PHE A 71 -0.60 1.23 4.58
N ALA A 72 -1.55 2.16 4.52
CA ALA A 72 -1.98 2.76 3.26
C ALA A 72 -1.19 4.07 3.07
N MET A 73 -0.64 4.28 1.88
CA MET A 73 -0.02 5.54 1.49
C MET A 73 -0.77 6.12 0.31
N GLU A 74 -1.35 7.30 0.46
CA GLU A 74 -1.82 8.09 -0.68
C GLU A 74 -0.60 8.65 -1.40
N VAL A 75 -0.36 8.20 -2.63
CA VAL A 75 0.84 8.57 -3.38
C VAL A 75 0.68 9.97 -3.95
N THR A 76 1.64 10.83 -3.62
CA THR A 76 1.69 12.23 -4.07
C THR A 76 2.82 12.47 -5.07
N GLU A 77 3.82 11.59 -5.11
CA GLU A 77 4.98 11.72 -6.00
C GLU A 77 5.45 10.34 -6.49
N GLU A 78 5.70 10.24 -7.79
CA GLU A 78 6.33 9.09 -8.43
C GLU A 78 7.72 9.47 -8.93
N LEU A 79 8.73 8.72 -8.48
CA LEU A 79 10.10 8.92 -8.91
C LEU A 79 10.35 8.24 -10.26
N GLU A 80 11.09 8.94 -11.13
CA GLU A 80 11.62 8.39 -12.39
C GLU A 80 12.76 7.41 -12.15
N SER A 81 13.52 7.63 -11.06
CA SER A 81 14.61 6.76 -10.65
C SER A 81 14.60 6.50 -9.14
N TRP A 82 14.79 5.25 -8.74
CA TRP A 82 14.80 4.86 -7.32
C TRP A 82 15.82 3.73 -7.03
N PRO A 83 16.23 3.55 -5.76
CA PRO A 83 17.34 2.65 -5.39
C PRO A 83 17.24 1.22 -5.91
N GLU A 84 16.08 0.58 -5.81
CA GLU A 84 15.93 -0.83 -6.19
C GLU A 84 15.22 -1.07 -7.55
N GLN A 85 15.14 -0.05 -8.40
CA GLN A 85 14.44 -0.15 -9.69
C GLN A 85 14.93 -1.28 -10.61
N SER A 86 16.19 -1.70 -10.43
CA SER A 86 16.81 -2.78 -11.22
C SER A 86 16.32 -4.17 -10.80
N THR A 87 15.82 -4.33 -9.58
CA THR A 87 15.35 -5.59 -9.00
C THR A 87 13.84 -5.62 -8.79
N HIS A 88 13.22 -4.44 -8.62
CA HIS A 88 11.81 -4.27 -8.34
C HIS A 88 11.18 -3.30 -9.37
N GLY A 89 10.31 -3.85 -10.23
CA GLY A 89 9.56 -3.07 -11.21
C GLY A 89 8.22 -2.60 -10.63
N ARG A 90 8.03 -1.28 -10.48
CA ARG A 90 6.75 -0.69 -10.09
C ARG A 90 5.68 -0.95 -11.14
N ARG A 91 4.49 -1.34 -10.69
CA ARG A 91 3.28 -1.38 -11.52
C ARG A 91 2.05 -0.90 -10.74
N TRP A 92 1.34 0.04 -11.32
CA TRP A 92 -0.02 0.39 -10.92
C TRP A 92 -1.00 -0.63 -11.48
N VAL A 93 -1.89 -1.09 -10.62
CA VAL A 93 -2.86 -2.14 -10.92
C VAL A 93 -4.19 -1.79 -10.26
N SER A 94 -5.30 -2.18 -10.89
CA SER A 94 -6.61 -2.07 -10.26
C SER A 94 -6.70 -3.00 -9.03
N PRO A 95 -7.61 -2.76 -8.07
CA PRO A 95 -7.77 -3.66 -6.93
C PRO A 95 -8.07 -5.12 -7.33
N GLY A 96 -8.89 -5.32 -8.37
CA GLY A 96 -9.18 -6.66 -8.88
C GLY A 96 -7.95 -7.36 -9.44
N GLU A 97 -7.10 -6.63 -10.17
CA GLU A 97 -5.84 -7.17 -10.69
C GLU A 97 -4.83 -7.42 -9.56
N ALA A 98 -4.71 -6.49 -8.59
CA ALA A 98 -3.86 -6.65 -7.42
C ALA A 98 -4.19 -7.93 -6.66
N TYR A 99 -5.47 -8.22 -6.46
CA TYR A 99 -5.94 -9.44 -5.79
C TYR A 99 -5.47 -10.72 -6.51
N GLN A 100 -5.46 -10.73 -7.85
CA GLN A 100 -4.98 -11.87 -8.63
C GLN A 100 -3.46 -12.02 -8.57
N LEU A 101 -2.73 -10.91 -8.53
CA LEU A 101 -1.26 -10.88 -8.46
C LEU A 101 -0.71 -11.14 -7.05
N CYS A 102 -1.54 -11.02 -6.01
CA CYS A 102 -1.15 -11.30 -4.63
C CYS A 102 -0.66 -12.74 -4.46
N ARG A 103 0.62 -12.86 -4.14
CA ARG A 103 1.31 -14.14 -3.90
C ARG A 103 0.80 -14.89 -2.68
N TYR A 104 0.42 -14.16 -1.63
CA TYR A 104 0.09 -14.72 -0.33
C TYR A 104 -1.30 -14.29 0.14
N GLU A 105 -1.95 -15.13 0.94
CA GLU A 105 -3.28 -14.85 1.48
C GLU A 105 -3.32 -13.56 2.31
N TRP A 106 -2.31 -13.35 3.16
CA TRP A 106 -2.22 -12.13 3.96
C TRP A 106 -2.22 -10.84 3.12
N MET A 107 -1.72 -10.89 1.88
CA MET A 107 -1.76 -9.72 0.99
C MET A 107 -3.18 -9.44 0.49
N ARG A 108 -3.95 -10.50 0.22
CA ARG A 108 -5.36 -10.41 -0.17
C ARG A 108 -6.20 -9.86 0.98
N GLU A 109 -5.91 -10.30 2.20
CA GLU A 109 -6.51 -9.76 3.42
C GLU A 109 -6.18 -8.27 3.60
N ALA A 110 -4.91 -7.88 3.45
CA ALA A 110 -4.50 -6.48 3.56
C ALA A 110 -5.14 -5.58 2.48
N LEU A 111 -5.24 -6.08 1.24
CA LEU A 111 -5.94 -5.39 0.17
C LEU A 111 -7.44 -5.24 0.46
N THR A 112 -8.08 -6.28 0.98
CA THR A 112 -9.49 -6.21 1.42
C THR A 112 -9.68 -5.17 2.51
N ALA A 113 -8.80 -5.16 3.53
CA ALA A 113 -8.84 -4.19 4.61
C ALA A 113 -8.70 -2.73 4.11
N LEU A 114 -7.89 -2.51 3.07
CA LEU A 114 -7.79 -1.20 2.42
C LEU A 114 -9.12 -0.81 1.75
N LEU A 115 -9.70 -1.71 0.95
CA LEU A 115 -10.94 -1.43 0.23
C LEU A 115 -12.11 -1.17 1.19
N GLU A 116 -12.20 -1.93 2.28
CA GLU A 116 -13.17 -1.67 3.34
C GLU A 116 -12.96 -0.28 3.95
N ARG A 117 -11.71 0.10 4.23
CA ARG A 117 -11.40 1.43 4.78
C ARG A 117 -11.82 2.56 3.85
N LEU A 118 -11.47 2.44 2.57
CA LEU A 118 -11.85 3.43 1.56
C LEU A 118 -13.37 3.51 1.40
N SER A 119 -14.09 2.39 1.52
CA SER A 119 -15.56 2.38 1.48
C SER A 119 -16.23 3.08 2.68
N MET A 120 -15.54 3.19 3.82
CA MET A 120 -16.03 3.92 5.00
C MET A 120 -15.77 5.44 4.92
N ILE A 121 -14.94 5.90 3.99
CA ILE A 121 -14.55 7.32 3.84
C ILE A 121 -15.52 8.09 2.92
N GLU A 122 -16.31 7.40 2.08
CA GLU A 122 -17.38 7.99 1.24
C GLU A 122 -18.74 7.99 1.98
N PRO A 123 -19.45 9.12 2.12
CA PRO A 123 -19.15 10.11 3.15
C PRO A 123 -20.17 10.17 4.31
N ALA A 124 -19.65 10.44 5.51
CA ALA A 124 -20.37 11.15 6.59
C ALA A 124 -20.44 12.67 6.33
N ALA A 125 -20.68 13.07 5.07
CA ALA A 125 -21.00 14.43 4.67
C ALA A 125 -22.49 14.49 4.29
N SER A 126 -23.35 14.30 5.29
CA SER A 126 -24.75 14.71 5.20
C SER A 126 -25.15 15.43 6.49
N SER A 127 -24.87 16.73 6.52
CA SER A 127 -25.66 17.69 7.29
C SER A 127 -25.75 18.96 6.46
N GLN A 128 -27.00 19.36 6.25
CA GLN A 128 -27.51 20.22 5.20
C GLN A 128 -27.06 21.68 5.34
N GLU A 129 -26.86 22.39 4.23
CA GLU A 129 -27.45 23.72 4.02
C GLU A 129 -27.69 23.97 2.53
N LEU A 130 -28.88 24.48 2.20
CA LEU A 130 -29.35 24.84 0.87
C LEU A 130 -28.70 26.16 0.42
N THR A 131 -28.22 26.27 -0.82
CA THR A 131 -28.61 27.33 -1.78
C THR A 131 -27.83 27.30 -3.11
N ASP A 132 -28.58 27.57 -4.18
CA ASP A 132 -28.24 27.96 -5.55
C ASP A 132 -27.77 26.90 -6.58
N GLN A 133 -28.66 26.68 -7.56
CA GLN A 133 -28.62 25.59 -8.54
C GLN A 133 -27.59 25.76 -9.67
N SER A 134 -26.97 26.95 -9.81
CA SER A 134 -26.01 27.19 -10.90
C SER A 134 -24.56 26.91 -10.52
N SER A 135 -24.22 26.90 -9.23
CA SER A 135 -22.84 26.66 -8.76
C SER A 135 -22.56 25.18 -8.44
N MET A 136 -23.59 24.33 -8.40
CA MET A 136 -23.48 22.93 -7.95
C MET A 136 -22.84 21.99 -8.99
N TYR A 137 -22.85 22.35 -10.26
CA TYR A 137 -22.31 21.52 -11.35
C TYR A 137 -20.79 21.67 -11.56
N MET A 138 -20.14 22.66 -10.93
CA MET A 138 -18.69 22.86 -11.06
C MET A 138 -17.86 22.14 -9.98
N MET A 139 -18.46 21.68 -8.87
CA MET A 139 -17.70 21.11 -7.74
C MET A 139 -17.86 19.60 -7.53
N LEU A 140 -18.72 18.91 -8.28
CA LEU A 140 -18.94 17.45 -8.08
C LEU A 140 -18.27 16.57 -9.15
N GLN A 141 -17.03 16.87 -9.47
CA GLN A 141 -16.13 15.90 -10.09
C GLN A 141 -14.81 15.87 -9.30
N ALA A 142 -14.86 15.33 -8.08
CA ALA A 142 -13.67 14.75 -7.48
C ALA A 142 -13.44 13.38 -8.12
N THR A 143 -12.93 13.38 -9.35
CA THR A 143 -12.25 12.21 -9.88
C THR A 143 -10.90 12.14 -9.16
N SER A 144 -10.89 11.72 -7.89
CA SER A 144 -9.62 11.40 -7.25
C SER A 144 -9.16 10.08 -7.86
N ASP A 145 -8.44 10.19 -8.97
CA ASP A 145 -7.57 9.18 -9.57
C ASP A 145 -6.36 8.91 -8.64
N SER A 146 -6.59 8.97 -7.32
CA SER A 146 -5.58 8.90 -6.27
C SER A 146 -5.09 7.46 -6.17
N ALA A 147 -3.81 7.27 -6.46
CA ALA A 147 -3.17 5.99 -6.34
C ALA A 147 -2.80 5.72 -4.87
N VAL A 148 -3.12 4.53 -4.37
CA VAL A 148 -2.74 4.11 -3.02
C VAL A 148 -1.70 2.99 -3.11
N ALA A 149 -0.59 3.17 -2.39
CA ALA A 149 0.39 2.13 -2.15
C ALA A 149 0.13 1.44 -0.81
N LEU A 150 0.36 0.12 -0.75
CA LEU A 150 0.42 -0.64 0.49
C LEU A 150 1.90 -0.84 0.81
N CYS A 151 2.34 -0.48 2.01
CA CYS A 151 3.73 -0.58 2.47
C CYS A 151 3.82 -0.91 3.96
#